data_AF-H5TWS7-F1
#
_entry.id   AF-H5TWS7-F1
#
_cell.length_a   1.000
_cell.length_b   1.000
_cell.length_c   1.000
_cell.angle_alpha   90.00
_cell.angle_beta   90.00
_cell.angle_gamma   90.00
#
_symmetry.space_group_name_H-M   'P 1'
#
loop_
_entity.id
_entity.type
_entity.pdbx_description
1 polymer ?
#
loop_
_entity_poly.entity_id
_entity_poly.type
_entity_poly.pdbx_seq_one_letter_code
_entity_poly.pdbx_strand_id
1 'polypeptide(L)' 'MWVKQADIDGGVTTGVSSAEAQRVKELEQENRELRRANEVLKRAASFFGAELDRHYRK' A
#
# COMPACT_ATOMS: atom_id res chain seq x y z
N MET A 1 -3.10 -27.26 8.04
CA MET A 1 -4.07 -28.33 7.73
C MET A 1 -4.97 -27.82 6.62
N TRP A 2 -4.88 -28.36 5.41
CA TRP A 2 -5.58 -27.84 4.23
C TRP A 2 -7.11 -28.02 4.30
N VAL A 3 -7.58 -29.06 5.00
CA VAL A 3 -9.01 -29.33 5.22
C VAL A 3 -9.72 -28.18 5.93
N LYS A 4 -9.13 -27.66 7.02
CA LYS A 4 -9.68 -26.51 7.75
C LYS A 4 -9.76 -25.25 6.88
N GLN A 5 -8.79 -25.03 6.00
CA GLN A 5 -8.83 -23.90 5.08
C GLN A 5 -9.90 -24.10 4.01
N ALA A 6 -10.08 -25.33 3.51
CA ALA A 6 -11.17 -25.64 2.58
C ALA A 6 -12.55 -25.44 3.23
N ASP A 7 -12.72 -25.76 4.51
CA ASP A 7 -13.95 -25.47 5.25
C ASP A 7 -14.20 -23.96 5.41
N ILE A 8 -13.14 -23.16 5.60
CA ILE A 8 -13.22 -21.70 5.67
C ILE A 8 -13.55 -21.12 4.28
N ASP A 9 -12.86 -21.57 3.24
CA ASP A 9 -13.06 -21.13 1.87
C ASP A 9 -14.45 -21.53 1.34
N GLY A 10 -14.99 -22.66 1.83
CA GLY A 10 -16.35 -23.13 1.55
C GLY A 10 -17.43 -22.52 2.44
N GLY A 11 -17.07 -21.66 3.41
CA GLY A 11 -18.03 -21.01 4.32
C GLY A 11 -18.65 -21.93 5.38
N VAL A 12 -18.12 -23.14 5.56
CA VAL A 12 -18.55 -24.12 6.58
C VAL A 12 -18.08 -23.68 7.97
N THR A 13 -16.90 -23.07 8.04
CA THR A 13 -16.30 -22.56 9.28
C THR A 13 -15.94 -21.09 9.12
N THR A 14 -16.08 -20.30 10.19
CA THR A 14 -15.64 -18.91 10.19
C THR A 14 -14.12 -18.80 10.10
N GLY A 15 -13.63 -17.84 9.33
CA GLY A 15 -12.21 -17.58 9.15
C GLY A 15 -11.95 -16.63 7.99
N VAL A 16 -10.68 -16.30 7.78
CA VAL A 16 -10.24 -15.53 6.60
C VAL A 16 -10.07 -16.51 5.45
N SER A 17 -10.83 -16.28 4.39
CA SER A 17 -10.71 -17.09 3.17
C SER A 17 -9.36 -16.82 2.49
N SER A 18 -8.89 -17.81 1.72
CA SER A 18 -7.68 -17.67 0.91
C SER A 18 -7.79 -16.48 -0.06
N ALA A 19 -8.99 -16.20 -0.58
CA ALA A 19 -9.26 -15.08 -1.47
C ALA A 19 -9.12 -13.73 -0.76
N GLU A 20 -9.68 -13.58 0.46
CA GLU A 20 -9.53 -12.37 1.26
C GLU A 20 -8.08 -12.13 1.66
N ALA A 21 -7.37 -13.19 2.08
CA ALA A 21 -5.95 -13.10 2.42
C ALA A 21 -5.10 -12.64 1.23
N GLN A 22 -5.39 -13.17 0.03
CA GLN A 22 -4.70 -12.76 -1.20
C GLN A 22 -4.99 -11.30 -1.56
N ARG A 23 -6.26 -10.87 -1.46
CA ARG A 23 -6.65 -9.48 -1.70
C ARG A 23 -5.96 -8.51 -0.73
N VAL A 24 -5.89 -8.85 0.55
CA VAL A 24 -5.20 -8.02 1.56
C VAL A 24 -3.72 -7.90 1.20
N LYS A 25 -3.06 -9.00 0.82
CA LYS A 25 -1.65 -8.99 0.42
C LYS A 25 -1.38 -8.11 -0.80
N GLU A 26 -2.28 -8.15 -1.79
CA GLU A 26 -2.21 -7.28 -2.97
C GLU A 26 -2.35 -5.80 -2.59
N LEU A 27 -3.36 -5.48 -1.79
CA LEU A 27 -3.58 -4.12 -1.29
C LEU A 27 -2.40 -3.60 -0.47
N GLU A 28 -1.80 -4.44 0.37
CA GLU A 28 -0.62 -4.07 1.14
C GLU A 28 0.59 -3.80 0.24
N GLN A 29 0.78 -4.58 -0.83
CA GLN A 29 1.83 -4.35 -1.81
C GLN A 29 1.62 -3.01 -2.54
N GLU A 30 0.42 -2.77 -3.05
CA GLU A 30 0.07 -1.51 -3.70
C GLU A 30 0.26 -0.32 -2.76
N ASN A 31 -0.17 -0.44 -1.50
CA ASN A 31 0.00 0.62 -0.50
C ASN A 31 1.48 0.95 -0.25
N ARG A 32 2.35 -0.07 -0.21
CA ARG A 32 3.81 0.15 -0.06
C ARG A 32 4.38 0.91 -1.26
N GLU A 33 3.97 0.54 -2.47
CA GLU A 33 4.43 1.21 -3.70
C GLU A 33 3.94 2.66 -3.76
N LEU A 34 2.66 2.89 -3.45
CA LEU A 34 2.08 4.22 -3.38
C LEU A 34 2.78 5.10 -2.34
N ARG A 35 3.08 4.55 -1.15
CA ARG A 35 3.86 5.28 -0.13
C ARG A 35 5.25 5.66 -0.63
N ARG A 36 5.94 4.73 -1.31
CA ARG A 36 7.26 5.00 -1.89
C ARG A 36 7.19 6.10 -2.94
N ALA A 37 6.21 6.04 -3.85
CA ALA A 37 6.01 7.07 -4.87
C ALA A 37 5.70 8.44 -4.23
N ASN A 38 4.83 8.46 -3.22
CA ASN A 38 4.46 9.68 -2.51
C ASN A 38 5.68 10.32 -1.82
N GLU A 39 6.57 9.54 -1.23
CA GLU A 39 7.81 10.06 -0.64
C GLU A 39 8.76 10.68 -1.69
N VAL A 40 8.84 10.11 -2.90
CA VAL A 40 9.59 10.74 -3.99
C VAL A 40 8.97 12.08 -4.38
N LEU A 41 7.65 12.14 -4.52
CA LEU A 41 6.93 13.36 -4.86
C LEU A 41 7.09 14.45 -3.79
N LYS A 42 6.99 14.09 -2.51
CA LYS A 42 7.22 15.03 -1.41
C LYS A 42 8.63 15.62 -1.44
N ARG A 43 9.65 14.78 -1.65
CA ARG A 43 11.04 15.26 -1.77
C ARG A 43 11.21 16.20 -2.95
N ALA A 44 10.62 15.88 -4.11
CA ALA A 44 10.64 16.76 -5.27
C ALA A 44 9.95 18.10 -4.97
N ALA A 45 8.76 18.06 -4.36
CA ALA A 45 8.02 19.27 -3.97
C ALA A 45 8.81 20.15 -3.00
N SER A 46 9.47 19.55 -1.99
CA SER A 46 10.34 20.29 -1.07
C SER A 46 11.54 20.92 -1.77
N PHE A 47 12.19 20.19 -2.68
CA PHE A 47 13.32 20.71 -3.46
C PHE A 47 12.92 21.91 -4.32
N PHE A 48 11.84 21.78 -5.11
CA PHE A 48 11.37 22.85 -5.96
C PHE A 48 10.80 24.04 -5.17
N GLY A 49 10.11 23.79 -4.05
CA GLY A 49 9.64 24.85 -3.17
C GLY A 49 10.79 25.71 -2.61
N ALA A 50 11.89 25.07 -2.19
CA ALA A 50 13.07 25.78 -1.70
C ALA A 50 13.77 26.58 -2.82
N GLU A 51 13.85 26.05 -4.04
CA GLU A 51 14.45 26.75 -5.18
C GLU A 51 13.62 27.98 -5.59
N LEU A 52 12.29 27.87 -5.61
CA LEU A 52 11.38 28.99 -5.89
C LEU A 52 11.52 30.11 -4.86
N ASP A 53 11.57 29.76 -3.57
CA ASP A 53 11.70 30.74 -2.48
C ASP A 53 13.08 31.45 -2.49
N ARG A 54 14.14 30.76 -2.92
CA ARG A 54 15.47 31.38 -3.12
C ARG A 54 15.49 32.36 -4.29
N HIS A 55 14.77 32.06 -5.37
CA HIS A 55 14.63 32.96 -6.52
C HIS A 55 13.80 34.20 -6.18
N TYR A 56 12.75 34.06 -5.36
CA TYR A 56 11.90 35.18 -4.95
C TYR A 56 12.58 36.17 -3.98
N ARG A 57 13.63 35.73 -3.27
CA ARG A 57 14.40 36.55 -2.32
C ARG A 57 15.63 37.25 -2.92
N LYS A 58 15.87 37.10 -4.22
CA LYS A 58 16.87 37.86 -5.00
C LYS A 58 16.21 39.00 -5.75
#